data_AF-A0A4Y9ZU07-F1
#
_entry.id   AF-A0A4Y9ZU07-F1
#
_cell.length_a   1.000
_cell.length_b   1.000
_cell.length_c   1.000
_cell.angle_alpha   90.00
_cell.angle_beta   90.00
_cell.angle_gamma   90.00
#
_symmetry.space_group_name_H-M   'P 1'
#
loop_
_entity.id
_entity.type
_entity.pdbx_description
1 polymer ?
#
loop_
_entity_poly.entity_id
_entity_poly.type
_entity_poly.pdbx_seq_one_letter_code
_entity_poly.pdbx_strand_id
1 'polypeptide(L)'
;MTLDTARKIATSTSLIHTKRDLIPRDYSERHISYLSSKYELSLKFNIDCLSVSLTTGEGIEDVLAFIGTSVTNLSAGRQPGASPPSGTFWSYLLDCIAACFVLPTPTVPADVSSELASLATDSDILKLMNNPLDSAWGESLKRRLGVEDALYVTVNRITPSLVVKRPMLSERASLDFVRKNTSIPIPHDLCPHLPYLVMHFVDGEMLYESWDKLSRFMQFRIACTLRLYTKQLRSLTGPAPGALVDGRVNGAVFDENVYGPFTDAQSFRRFCEFVAFCGWKTRVLGAVGDGKAIPPLACPDLIWTPVFTHGDLNLSNIMLDRRGGLWIMDWANAGFYPPTMESIAMRQIDEIVHAEDVPPSWRRYRSFIAGETSREEEEFWGNFTGGVFRFPTSQRYM
;
A
#
# COMPACT_ATOMS: atom_id res chain seq x y z
N MET A 1 24.81 -16.42 -26.94
CA MET A 1 23.54 -15.82 -27.40
C MET A 1 23.26 -14.62 -26.51
N THR A 2 23.03 -13.43 -27.07
CA THR A 2 22.67 -12.26 -26.26
C THR A 2 21.20 -12.32 -25.83
N LEU A 3 20.83 -11.69 -24.72
CA LEU A 3 19.44 -11.65 -24.24
C LEU A 3 18.49 -11.08 -25.30
N ASP A 4 18.93 -10.07 -26.05
CA ASP A 4 18.15 -9.47 -27.14
C ASP A 4 17.88 -10.46 -28.28
N THR A 5 18.82 -11.36 -28.55
CA THR A 5 18.60 -12.42 -29.54
C THR A 5 17.59 -13.43 -29.01
N ALA A 6 17.68 -13.80 -27.73
CA ALA A 6 16.74 -14.72 -27.08
C ALA A 6 15.30 -14.20 -27.13
N ARG A 7 15.09 -12.92 -26.79
CA ARG A 7 13.77 -12.27 -26.80
C ARG A 7 13.10 -12.21 -28.17
N LYS A 8 13.88 -12.19 -29.26
CA LYS A 8 13.34 -12.15 -30.63
C LYS A 8 12.80 -13.49 -31.10
N ILE A 9 13.26 -14.59 -30.51
CA ILE A 9 12.98 -15.95 -31.01
C ILE A 9 12.21 -16.81 -30.00
N ALA A 10 12.16 -16.41 -28.72
CA ALA A 10 11.51 -17.16 -27.66
C ALA A 10 10.29 -16.42 -27.11
N THR A 11 9.22 -17.17 -26.84
CA THR A 11 7.98 -16.68 -26.22
C THR A 11 8.15 -16.32 -24.74
N SER A 12 9.03 -17.03 -24.05
CA SER A 12 9.45 -16.76 -22.67
C SER A 12 10.97 -16.87 -22.58
N THR A 13 11.59 -16.04 -21.74
CA THR A 13 13.04 -16.10 -21.49
C THR A 13 13.26 -16.03 -19.97
N SER A 14 14.20 -16.81 -19.43
CA SER A 14 14.73 -16.68 -18.07
C SER A 14 16.26 -16.77 -18.07
N LEU A 15 16.89 -16.23 -17.04
CA LEU A 15 18.31 -16.44 -16.74
C LEU A 15 18.44 -17.61 -15.75
N ILE A 16 19.44 -18.46 -15.93
CA ILE A 16 19.72 -19.57 -15.02
C ILE A 16 21.12 -19.40 -14.45
N HIS A 17 21.21 -19.25 -13.14
CA HIS A 17 22.45 -19.30 -12.37
C HIS A 17 22.76 -20.74 -11.97
N THR A 18 23.81 -21.33 -12.53
CA THR A 18 24.14 -22.75 -12.36
C THR A 18 25.36 -23.01 -11.48
N LYS A 19 25.90 -22.01 -10.76
CA LYS A 19 27.16 -22.15 -9.99
C LYS A 19 27.01 -21.84 -8.50
N ARG A 20 25.78 -21.94 -7.97
CA ARG A 20 25.45 -21.58 -6.58
C ARG A 20 26.21 -22.44 -5.56
N ASP A 21 26.47 -23.68 -5.93
CA ASP A 21 27.17 -24.70 -5.16
C ASP A 21 28.70 -24.55 -5.15
N LEU A 22 29.27 -23.76 -6.08
CA LEU A 22 30.72 -23.50 -6.12
C LEU A 22 31.14 -22.35 -5.20
N ILE A 23 30.20 -21.72 -4.51
CA ILE A 23 30.44 -20.55 -3.66
C ILE A 23 30.17 -20.94 -2.21
N PRO A 24 31.17 -20.81 -1.32
CA PRO A 24 30.97 -21.09 0.10
C PRO A 24 29.80 -20.29 0.67
N ARG A 25 28.93 -20.93 1.46
CA ARG A 25 27.83 -20.27 2.18
C ARG A 25 28.35 -19.62 3.46
N ASP A 26 29.36 -18.75 3.33
CA ASP A 26 30.12 -18.16 4.44
C ASP A 26 29.75 -16.70 4.75
N TYR A 27 28.83 -16.14 3.97
CA TYR A 27 28.43 -14.72 4.04
C TYR A 27 29.59 -13.73 3.86
N SER A 28 30.68 -14.17 3.22
CA SER A 28 31.71 -13.28 2.71
C SER A 28 31.14 -12.27 1.72
N GLU A 29 31.85 -11.16 1.48
CA GLU A 29 31.47 -10.18 0.45
C GLU A 29 31.24 -10.85 -0.92
N ARG A 30 32.05 -11.87 -1.25
CA ARG A 30 31.92 -12.65 -2.49
C ARG A 30 30.63 -13.47 -2.51
N HIS A 31 30.29 -14.15 -1.40
CA HIS A 31 29.03 -14.89 -1.30
C HIS A 31 27.82 -13.96 -1.40
N ILE A 32 27.83 -12.84 -0.68
CA ILE A 32 26.75 -11.84 -0.71
C ILE A 32 26.61 -11.22 -2.10
N SER A 33 27.72 -10.85 -2.76
CA SER A 33 27.70 -10.33 -4.13
C SER A 33 27.10 -11.33 -5.11
N TYR A 34 27.41 -12.62 -4.95
CA TYR A 34 26.79 -13.66 -5.75
C TYR A 34 25.27 -13.76 -5.51
N LEU A 35 24.82 -13.75 -4.26
CA LEU A 35 23.37 -13.75 -3.96
C LEU A 35 22.67 -12.52 -4.56
N SER A 36 23.32 -11.35 -4.49
CA SER A 36 22.82 -10.08 -5.06
C SER A 36 22.62 -10.18 -6.56
N SER A 37 23.54 -10.84 -7.26
CA SER A 37 23.54 -10.91 -8.73
C SER A 37 22.23 -11.49 -9.29
N LYS A 38 21.56 -12.42 -8.59
CA LYS A 38 20.25 -12.93 -9.00
C LYS A 38 19.23 -11.79 -9.14
N TYR A 39 19.11 -10.97 -8.09
CA TYR A 39 18.13 -9.88 -8.02
C TYR A 39 18.51 -8.70 -8.92
N GLU A 40 19.80 -8.36 -8.97
CA GLU A 40 20.33 -7.31 -9.85
C GLU A 40 20.07 -7.62 -11.32
N LEU A 41 20.37 -8.85 -11.75
CA LEU A 41 20.15 -9.28 -13.13
C LEU A 41 18.66 -9.35 -13.45
N SER A 42 17.84 -9.85 -12.52
CA SER A 42 16.39 -9.89 -12.69
C SER A 42 15.81 -8.49 -12.92
N LEU A 43 16.20 -7.53 -12.08
CA LEU A 43 15.75 -6.14 -12.17
C LEU A 43 16.27 -5.47 -13.44
N LYS A 44 17.60 -5.50 -13.66
CA LYS A 44 18.27 -4.83 -14.79
C LYS A 44 17.75 -5.30 -16.14
N PHE A 45 17.58 -6.60 -16.29
CA PHE A 45 17.12 -7.17 -17.55
C PHE A 45 15.61 -7.31 -17.61
N ASN A 46 14.87 -7.01 -16.55
CA ASN A 46 13.44 -7.28 -16.42
C ASN A 46 13.12 -8.71 -16.90
N ILE A 47 13.74 -9.71 -16.24
CA ILE A 47 13.58 -11.14 -16.53
C ILE A 47 13.68 -11.96 -15.24
N ASP A 48 13.12 -13.17 -15.18
CA ASP A 48 13.33 -14.02 -14.00
C ASP A 48 14.72 -14.65 -14.05
N CYS A 49 15.45 -14.53 -12.94
CA CYS A 49 16.70 -15.23 -12.72
C CYS A 49 16.50 -16.38 -11.73
N LEU A 50 16.56 -17.60 -12.23
CA LEU A 50 16.44 -18.84 -11.45
C LEU A 50 17.83 -19.32 -11.05
N SER A 51 17.94 -20.07 -9.95
CA SER A 51 19.22 -20.60 -9.46
C SER A 51 19.13 -22.10 -9.30
N VAL A 52 20.05 -22.82 -9.93
CA VAL A 52 20.15 -24.28 -9.88
C VAL A 52 21.50 -24.68 -9.30
N SER A 53 21.48 -25.59 -8.33
CA SER A 53 22.66 -26.28 -7.84
C SER A 53 22.97 -27.46 -8.76
N LEU A 54 24.17 -27.49 -9.36
CA LEU A 54 24.57 -28.61 -10.23
C LEU A 54 24.90 -29.88 -9.44
N THR A 55 25.32 -29.72 -8.18
CA THR A 55 25.65 -30.85 -7.29
C THR A 55 24.44 -31.45 -6.59
N THR A 56 23.50 -30.63 -6.11
CA THR A 56 22.34 -31.12 -5.33
C THR A 56 21.03 -31.18 -6.14
N GLY A 57 20.97 -30.52 -7.30
CA GLY A 57 19.74 -30.36 -8.06
C GLY A 57 18.74 -29.37 -7.45
N GLU A 58 19.07 -28.74 -6.32
CA GLU A 58 18.23 -27.69 -5.69
C GLU A 58 17.91 -26.58 -6.73
N GLY A 59 16.62 -26.23 -6.85
CA GLY A 59 16.13 -25.21 -7.80
C GLY A 59 15.75 -25.75 -9.18
N ILE A 60 15.92 -27.06 -9.46
CA ILE A 60 15.46 -27.65 -10.73
C ILE A 60 13.93 -27.58 -10.88
N GLU A 61 13.19 -27.77 -9.78
CA GLU A 61 11.73 -27.67 -9.77
C GLU A 61 11.24 -26.28 -10.18
N ASP A 62 11.93 -25.21 -9.77
CA ASP A 62 11.60 -23.84 -10.17
C ASP A 62 11.78 -23.64 -11.69
N VAL A 63 12.82 -24.26 -12.26
CA VAL A 63 13.05 -24.26 -13.71
C VAL A 63 11.97 -25.05 -14.44
N LEU A 64 11.60 -26.22 -13.93
CA LEU A 64 10.52 -27.04 -14.51
C LEU A 64 9.18 -26.31 -14.43
N ALA A 65 8.88 -25.64 -13.32
CA ALA A 65 7.68 -24.82 -13.15
C ALA A 65 7.65 -23.63 -14.12
N PHE A 66 8.79 -22.95 -14.34
CA PHE A 66 8.90 -21.88 -15.33
C PHE A 66 8.67 -22.39 -16.77
N ILE A 67 9.21 -23.56 -17.10
CA ILE A 67 8.98 -24.19 -18.41
C ILE A 67 7.50 -24.57 -18.56
N GLY A 68 6.92 -25.20 -17.53
CA GLY A 68 5.52 -25.61 -17.52
C GLY A 68 4.56 -24.44 -17.74
N THR A 69 4.73 -23.34 -16.99
CA THR A 69 3.92 -22.12 -17.14
C THR A 69 4.08 -21.45 -18.51
N SER A 70 5.29 -21.47 -19.07
CA SER A 70 5.55 -20.94 -20.41
C SER A 70 4.84 -21.76 -21.51
N VAL A 71 4.69 -23.08 -21.31
CA VAL A 71 4.00 -23.97 -22.25
C VAL A 71 2.47 -23.93 -22.08
N THR A 72 1.96 -23.80 -20.85
CA THR A 72 0.52 -23.74 -20.59
C THR A 72 -0.09 -22.40 -20.98
N ASN A 73 0.64 -21.29 -20.84
CA ASN A 73 0.21 -19.98 -21.35
C ASN A 73 0.11 -19.94 -22.90
N LEU A 74 0.76 -20.89 -23.60
CA LEU A 74 0.56 -21.10 -25.05
C LEU A 74 -0.71 -21.91 -25.38
N SER A 75 -1.32 -22.58 -24.37
CA SER A 75 -2.28 -23.67 -24.59
C SER A 75 -3.67 -23.45 -23.95
N ALA A 76 -3.95 -22.35 -23.25
CA ALA A 76 -5.28 -22.11 -22.63
C ALA A 76 -5.65 -20.60 -22.63
N GLY A 77 -6.86 -20.16 -22.98
CA GLY A 77 -8.08 -20.92 -23.24
C GLY A 77 -8.79 -21.44 -21.98
N ARG A 78 -8.86 -20.64 -20.92
CA ARG A 78 -9.83 -20.66 -19.79
C ARG A 78 -10.37 -22.02 -19.28
N GLN A 79 -10.01 -22.38 -18.04
CA GLN A 79 -10.91 -23.04 -17.07
C GLN A 79 -10.40 -22.80 -15.62
N PRO A 80 -11.22 -22.33 -14.67
CA PRO A 80 -10.94 -22.45 -13.24
C PRO A 80 -11.81 -23.55 -12.62
N GLY A 81 -11.16 -24.57 -12.07
CA GLY A 81 -11.81 -25.68 -11.36
C GLY A 81 -10.94 -26.18 -10.23
N ALA A 82 -10.58 -25.28 -9.29
CA ALA A 82 -9.97 -25.66 -8.03
C ALA A 82 -10.86 -25.12 -6.91
N SER A 83 -11.26 -26.01 -6.00
CA SER A 83 -11.93 -25.64 -4.76
C SER A 83 -11.09 -24.58 -4.05
N PRO A 84 -11.71 -23.52 -3.50
CA PRO A 84 -10.96 -22.49 -2.80
C PRO A 84 -10.16 -23.11 -1.65
N PRO A 85 -8.86 -22.76 -1.47
CA PRO A 85 -8.10 -23.20 -0.31
C PRO A 85 -8.82 -22.84 1.00
N SER A 86 -8.54 -23.56 2.09
CA SER A 86 -9.18 -23.36 3.40
C SER A 86 -9.19 -21.90 3.87
N GLY A 87 -8.18 -21.10 3.50
CA GLY A 87 -8.11 -19.67 3.78
C GLY A 87 -9.21 -18.83 3.11
N THR A 88 -9.71 -19.23 1.92
CA THR A 88 -10.80 -18.51 1.24
C THR A 88 -12.15 -18.76 1.90
N PHE A 89 -12.38 -19.96 2.47
CA PHE A 89 -13.59 -20.24 3.26
C PHE A 89 -13.62 -19.42 4.55
N TRP A 90 -12.51 -19.37 5.30
CA TRP A 90 -12.43 -18.57 6.51
C TRP A 90 -12.61 -17.08 6.23
N SER A 91 -11.98 -16.56 5.18
CA SER A 91 -12.17 -15.15 4.78
C SER A 91 -13.63 -14.85 4.44
N TYR A 92 -14.30 -15.75 3.70
CA TYR A 92 -15.73 -15.62 3.40
C TYR A 92 -16.60 -15.64 4.66
N LEU A 93 -16.31 -16.50 5.63
CA LEU A 93 -17.03 -16.54 6.90
C LEU A 93 -16.86 -15.22 7.67
N LEU A 94 -15.64 -14.68 7.75
CA LEU A 94 -15.37 -13.40 8.40
C LEU A 94 -16.11 -12.25 7.69
N ASP A 95 -16.24 -12.29 6.36
CA ASP A 95 -17.04 -11.31 5.61
C ASP A 95 -18.53 -11.41 5.94
N CYS A 96 -19.06 -12.63 6.10
CA CYS A 96 -20.45 -12.84 6.50
C CYS A 96 -20.70 -12.29 7.91
N ILE A 97 -19.78 -12.55 8.85
CA ILE A 97 -19.84 -11.97 10.20
C ILE A 97 -19.79 -10.44 10.11
N ALA A 98 -18.85 -9.88 9.35
CA ALA A 98 -18.70 -8.44 9.22
C ALA A 98 -19.96 -7.76 8.66
N ALA A 99 -20.63 -8.40 7.69
CA ALA A 99 -21.89 -7.90 7.13
C ALA A 99 -23.01 -7.76 8.17
N CYS A 100 -23.03 -8.60 9.21
CA CYS A 100 -24.01 -8.51 10.29
C CYS A 100 -23.79 -7.31 11.24
N PHE A 101 -22.58 -6.74 11.26
CA PHE A 101 -22.17 -5.74 12.26
C PHE A 101 -21.76 -4.39 11.65
N VAL A 102 -21.90 -4.24 10.33
CA VAL A 102 -21.57 -3.01 9.60
C VAL A 102 -22.25 -1.79 10.20
N LEU A 103 -21.56 -0.66 10.16
CA LEU A 103 -22.10 0.64 10.53
C LEU A 103 -23.05 1.15 9.43
N PRO A 104 -24.04 2.00 9.78
CA PRO A 104 -24.92 2.59 8.79
C PRO A 104 -24.12 3.41 7.77
N THR A 105 -24.58 3.42 6.52
CA THR A 105 -24.03 4.33 5.51
C THR A 105 -24.30 5.77 5.93
N PRO A 106 -23.30 6.66 5.94
CA PRO A 106 -23.49 8.07 6.20
C PRO A 106 -24.55 8.69 5.29
N THR A 107 -25.34 9.60 5.86
CA THR A 107 -26.36 10.34 5.12
C THR A 107 -25.77 11.43 4.25
N VAL A 108 -26.48 11.78 3.17
CA VAL A 108 -26.13 12.86 2.24
C VAL A 108 -25.86 14.16 3.02
N PRO A 109 -24.74 14.84 2.77
CA PRO A 109 -24.42 16.12 3.42
C PRO A 109 -25.48 17.20 3.20
N ALA A 110 -25.45 18.24 4.03
CA ALA A 110 -26.33 19.41 3.91
C ALA A 110 -26.21 20.08 2.53
N ASP A 111 -27.28 20.78 2.11
CA ASP A 111 -27.24 21.62 0.91
C ASP A 111 -26.26 22.78 1.13
N VAL A 112 -25.17 22.77 0.36
CA VAL A 112 -24.09 23.76 0.39
C VAL A 112 -24.12 24.69 -0.82
N SER A 113 -25.20 24.69 -1.62
CA SER A 113 -25.27 25.43 -2.88
C SER A 113 -24.96 26.93 -2.72
N SER A 114 -25.42 27.55 -1.61
CA SER A 114 -25.13 28.96 -1.32
C SER A 114 -23.66 29.20 -0.96
N GLU A 115 -23.04 28.28 -0.22
CA GLU A 115 -21.62 28.39 0.16
C GLU A 115 -20.73 28.20 -1.08
N LEU A 116 -21.06 27.22 -1.94
CA LEU A 116 -20.37 26.97 -3.20
C LEU A 116 -20.49 28.12 -4.19
N ALA A 117 -21.63 28.83 -4.23
CA ALA A 117 -21.82 29.98 -5.11
C ALA A 117 -20.79 31.11 -4.86
N SER A 118 -20.18 31.16 -3.67
CA SER A 118 -19.12 32.12 -3.34
C SER A 118 -17.70 31.65 -3.76
N LEU A 119 -17.55 30.43 -4.26
CA LEU A 119 -16.28 29.80 -4.64
C LEU A 119 -16.18 29.68 -6.16
N ALA A 120 -15.87 30.79 -6.84
CA ALA A 120 -15.72 30.81 -8.30
C ALA A 120 -14.25 30.74 -8.75
N THR A 121 -13.32 31.27 -7.95
CA THR A 121 -11.90 31.38 -8.30
C THR A 121 -10.99 30.85 -7.20
N ASP A 122 -9.74 30.58 -7.56
CA ASP A 122 -8.67 30.27 -6.59
C ASP A 122 -8.43 31.42 -5.59
N SER A 123 -8.60 32.67 -6.03
CA SER A 123 -8.54 33.85 -5.15
C SER A 123 -9.59 33.83 -4.04
N ASP A 124 -10.80 33.33 -4.33
CA ASP A 124 -11.88 33.25 -3.34
C ASP A 124 -11.56 32.23 -2.25
N ILE A 125 -11.00 31.08 -2.64
CA ILE A 125 -10.50 30.06 -1.70
C ILE A 125 -9.39 30.66 -0.82
N LEU A 126 -8.40 31.32 -1.42
CA LEU A 126 -7.28 31.89 -0.67
C LEU A 126 -7.71 32.94 0.35
N LYS A 127 -8.75 33.75 0.05
CA LYS A 127 -9.32 34.69 1.02
C LYS A 127 -9.95 33.96 2.21
N LEU A 128 -10.66 32.86 1.96
CA LEU A 128 -11.32 32.10 3.02
C LEU A 128 -10.34 31.26 3.85
N MET A 129 -9.24 30.78 3.27
CA MET A 129 -8.15 30.12 4.01
C MET A 129 -7.42 31.05 4.99
N ASN A 130 -7.67 32.36 4.93
CA ASN A 130 -7.09 33.33 5.86
C ASN A 130 -8.16 33.94 6.80
N ASN A 131 -9.32 33.28 6.92
CA ASN A 131 -10.40 33.77 7.77
C ASN A 131 -10.21 33.33 9.24
N PRO A 132 -10.87 34.02 10.20
CA PRO A 132 -10.75 33.66 11.62
C PRO A 132 -11.27 32.27 11.97
N LEU A 133 -12.26 31.76 11.21
CA LEU A 133 -12.83 30.43 11.42
C LEU A 133 -11.79 29.34 11.12
N ASP A 134 -11.08 29.48 10.01
CA ASP A 134 -10.00 28.60 9.60
C ASP A 134 -8.84 28.66 10.60
N SER A 135 -8.41 29.87 10.99
CA SER A 135 -7.33 30.03 11.96
C SER A 135 -7.66 29.34 13.29
N ALA A 136 -8.87 29.54 13.83
CA ALA A 136 -9.30 28.88 15.07
C ALA A 136 -9.41 27.36 14.91
N TRP A 137 -9.89 26.89 13.76
CA TRP A 137 -10.01 25.46 13.46
C TRP A 137 -8.65 24.80 13.28
N GLY A 138 -7.71 25.44 12.57
CA GLY A 138 -6.35 24.96 12.33
C GLY A 138 -5.57 24.83 13.64
N GLU A 139 -5.63 25.83 14.51
CA GLU A 139 -5.01 25.76 15.85
C GLU A 139 -5.65 24.66 16.71
N SER A 140 -6.97 24.47 16.61
CA SER A 140 -7.64 23.34 17.25
C SER A 140 -7.18 22.00 16.68
N LEU A 141 -6.97 21.89 15.36
CA LEU A 141 -6.54 20.66 14.71
C LEU A 141 -5.09 20.31 15.08
N LYS A 142 -4.18 21.29 15.09
CA LYS A 142 -2.80 21.09 15.55
C LYS A 142 -2.74 20.50 16.95
N ARG A 143 -3.52 21.06 17.89
CA ARG A 143 -3.62 20.53 19.27
C ARG A 143 -4.20 19.12 19.32
N ARG A 144 -5.20 18.81 18.50
CA ARG A 144 -5.82 17.47 18.43
C ARG A 144 -4.86 16.42 17.86
N LEU A 145 -3.96 16.83 16.98
CA LEU A 145 -2.94 15.98 16.35
C LEU A 145 -1.60 15.95 17.10
N GLY A 146 -1.44 16.73 18.19
CA GLY A 146 -0.18 16.81 18.95
C GLY A 146 0.97 17.45 18.16
N VAL A 147 0.65 18.37 17.25
CA VAL A 147 1.60 19.07 16.37
C VAL A 147 1.47 20.58 16.52
N GLU A 148 1.46 21.08 17.76
CA GLU A 148 1.32 22.52 18.04
C GLU A 148 2.40 23.38 17.36
N ASP A 149 3.61 22.83 17.19
CA ASP A 149 4.74 23.51 16.55
C ASP A 149 4.64 23.55 15.01
N ALA A 150 3.65 22.89 14.41
CA ALA A 150 3.47 22.91 12.96
C ALA A 150 3.14 24.31 12.45
N LEU A 151 3.89 24.77 11.43
CA LEU A 151 3.72 26.09 10.83
C LEU A 151 2.34 26.26 10.17
N TYR A 152 1.78 25.20 9.61
CA TYR A 152 0.48 25.21 8.93
C TYR A 152 -0.18 23.82 8.97
N VAL A 153 -1.50 23.80 8.73
CA VAL A 153 -2.27 22.57 8.49
C VAL A 153 -2.50 22.40 6.98
N THR A 154 -2.50 21.17 6.49
CA THR A 154 -2.63 20.85 5.06
C THR A 154 -4.08 20.93 4.56
N VAL A 155 -5.04 20.86 5.49
CA VAL A 155 -6.48 21.02 5.27
C VAL A 155 -6.91 22.31 5.94
N ASN A 156 -7.87 23.03 5.35
CA ASN A 156 -8.37 24.31 5.84
C ASN A 156 -9.89 24.26 5.88
N ARG A 157 -10.52 24.83 6.90
CA ARG A 157 -11.97 24.93 7.01
C ARG A 157 -12.41 26.32 6.56
N ILE A 158 -12.86 26.41 5.31
CA ILE A 158 -13.16 27.69 4.67
C ILE A 158 -14.55 28.22 5.00
N THR A 159 -15.48 27.35 5.37
CA THR A 159 -16.86 27.70 5.78
C THR A 159 -17.36 26.72 6.85
N PRO A 160 -18.55 26.93 7.45
CA PRO A 160 -19.11 25.96 8.39
C PRO A 160 -19.25 24.55 7.81
N SER A 161 -19.55 24.41 6.51
CA SER A 161 -19.84 23.12 5.88
C SER A 161 -18.79 22.65 4.86
N LEU A 162 -17.74 23.43 4.58
CA LEU A 162 -16.73 23.09 3.58
C LEU A 162 -15.31 23.12 4.15
N VAL A 163 -14.54 22.13 3.72
CA VAL A 163 -13.09 22.06 3.88
C VAL A 163 -12.41 22.08 2.51
N VAL A 164 -11.18 22.56 2.50
CA VAL A 164 -10.36 22.61 1.29
C VAL A 164 -8.97 22.11 1.60
N LYS A 165 -8.38 21.39 0.64
CA LYS A 165 -6.94 21.10 0.66
C LYS A 165 -6.36 21.16 -0.74
N ARG A 166 -5.04 21.29 -0.82
CA ARG A 166 -4.35 21.12 -2.09
C ARG A 166 -4.18 19.61 -2.33
N PRO A 167 -4.76 19.06 -3.41
CA PRO A 167 -4.68 17.62 -3.64
C PRO A 167 -3.27 17.20 -4.05
N MET A 168 -2.90 15.97 -3.69
CA MET A 168 -1.78 15.30 -4.34
C MET A 168 -2.17 14.88 -5.78
N LEU A 169 -1.17 14.63 -6.63
CA LEU A 169 -1.34 14.42 -8.08
C LEU A 169 -2.46 13.42 -8.44
N SER A 170 -2.51 12.28 -7.74
CA SER A 170 -3.48 11.22 -8.02
C SER A 170 -4.73 11.27 -7.14
N GLU A 171 -4.78 12.15 -6.14
CA GLU A 171 -5.82 12.09 -5.10
C GLU A 171 -7.23 12.29 -5.65
N ARG A 172 -7.42 13.31 -6.51
CA ARG A 172 -8.71 13.59 -7.15
C ARG A 172 -9.18 12.41 -8.00
N ALA A 173 -8.26 11.80 -8.75
CA ALA A 173 -8.57 10.61 -9.56
C ALA A 173 -8.94 9.41 -8.69
N SER A 174 -8.27 9.22 -7.55
CA SER A 174 -8.58 8.18 -6.57
C SER A 174 -9.97 8.35 -5.97
N LEU A 175 -10.34 9.56 -5.55
CA LEU A 175 -11.68 9.86 -5.04
C LEU A 175 -12.76 9.55 -6.10
N ASP A 176 -12.58 10.04 -7.33
CA ASP A 176 -13.51 9.77 -8.42
C ASP A 176 -13.64 8.28 -8.74
N PHE A 177 -12.53 7.55 -8.74
CA PHE A 177 -12.50 6.12 -9.02
C PHE A 177 -13.22 5.33 -7.92
N VAL A 178 -12.93 5.60 -6.65
CA VAL A 178 -13.55 4.90 -5.52
C VAL A 178 -15.05 5.20 -5.45
N ARG A 179 -15.46 6.45 -5.68
CA ARG A 179 -16.87 6.86 -5.71
C ARG A 179 -17.67 6.12 -6.79
N LYS A 180 -17.08 5.91 -7.97
CA LYS A 180 -17.74 5.25 -9.10
C LYS A 180 -17.86 3.74 -8.93
N ASN A 181 -16.93 3.12 -8.19
CA ASN A 181 -16.78 1.67 -8.17
C ASN A 181 -17.10 1.03 -6.81
N THR A 182 -17.35 1.82 -5.76
CA THR A 182 -17.59 1.32 -4.40
C THR A 182 -18.73 2.06 -3.72
N SER A 183 -19.22 1.51 -2.61
CA SER A 183 -20.16 2.17 -1.70
C SER A 183 -19.45 2.83 -0.52
N ILE A 184 -18.12 2.98 -0.57
CA ILE A 184 -17.34 3.51 0.55
C ILE A 184 -17.65 5.00 0.70
N PRO A 185 -18.04 5.46 1.90
CA PRO A 185 -18.24 6.87 2.17
C PRO A 185 -16.90 7.60 2.17
N ILE A 186 -16.72 8.47 1.19
CA ILE A 186 -15.53 9.27 0.98
C ILE A 186 -15.91 10.74 0.75
N PRO A 187 -15.00 11.68 1.02
CA PRO A 187 -15.19 13.08 0.65
C PRO A 187 -15.48 13.25 -0.84
N HIS A 188 -16.39 14.17 -1.18
CA HIS A 188 -16.73 14.48 -2.56
C HIS A 188 -16.05 15.78 -2.99
N ASP A 189 -15.41 15.78 -4.16
CA ASP A 189 -14.93 17.03 -4.77
C ASP A 189 -16.11 17.80 -5.37
N LEU A 190 -16.43 18.93 -4.75
CA LEU A 190 -17.54 19.80 -5.12
C LEU A 190 -17.14 20.82 -6.21
N CYS A 191 -15.84 21.09 -6.37
CA CYS A 191 -15.33 22.08 -7.31
C CYS A 191 -14.14 21.51 -8.11
N PRO A 192 -14.34 20.50 -8.97
CA PRO A 192 -13.25 19.85 -9.72
C PRO A 192 -12.55 20.77 -10.72
N HIS A 193 -13.18 21.89 -11.08
CA HIS A 193 -12.60 22.94 -11.94
C HIS A 193 -11.55 23.81 -11.23
N LEU A 194 -11.50 23.76 -9.89
CA LEU A 194 -10.53 24.51 -9.09
C LEU A 194 -9.27 23.66 -8.84
N PRO A 195 -8.10 24.30 -8.62
CA PRO A 195 -6.85 23.60 -8.32
C PRO A 195 -6.80 23.03 -6.89
N TYR A 196 -7.89 23.18 -6.14
CA TYR A 196 -8.05 22.69 -4.78
C TYR A 196 -9.16 21.65 -4.73
N LEU A 197 -9.03 20.73 -3.77
CA LEU A 197 -10.04 19.74 -3.45
C LEU A 197 -11.01 20.36 -2.43
N VAL A 198 -12.17 20.82 -2.89
CA VAL A 198 -13.21 21.43 -2.05
C VAL A 198 -14.21 20.33 -1.69
N MET A 199 -14.39 20.07 -0.41
CA MET A 199 -15.18 18.93 0.07
C MET A 199 -16.10 19.35 1.20
N HIS A 200 -17.13 18.55 1.45
CA HIS A 200 -17.94 18.68 2.65
C HIS A 200 -17.08 18.47 3.90
N PHE A 201 -17.29 19.32 4.90
CA PHE A 201 -16.85 19.07 6.26
C PHE A 201 -17.67 17.91 6.85
N VAL A 202 -16.98 16.83 7.23
CA VAL A 202 -17.60 15.72 7.96
C VAL A 202 -17.62 16.08 9.44
N ASP A 203 -18.82 16.24 10.00
CA ASP A 203 -19.00 16.53 11.42
C ASP A 203 -18.89 15.25 12.25
N GLY A 204 -17.69 15.01 12.78
CA GLY A 204 -17.33 13.80 13.51
C GLY A 204 -16.00 13.90 14.23
N GLU A 205 -15.59 12.78 14.81
CA GLU A 205 -14.29 12.61 15.47
C GLU A 205 -13.41 11.66 14.66
N MET A 206 -12.11 11.96 14.57
CA MET A 206 -11.15 11.00 14.04
C MET A 206 -11.06 9.82 15.00
N LEU A 207 -10.89 8.60 14.48
CA LEU A 207 -10.69 7.46 15.36
C LEU A 207 -9.43 7.61 16.21
N TYR A 208 -8.43 8.35 15.73
CA TYR A 208 -7.23 8.72 16.49
C TYR A 208 -7.56 9.30 17.87
N GLU A 209 -8.64 10.08 17.98
CA GLU A 209 -9.00 10.81 19.19
C GLU A 209 -10.03 10.09 20.06
N SER A 210 -10.83 9.23 19.43
CA SER A 210 -12.00 8.63 20.07
C SER A 210 -11.87 7.12 20.28
N TRP A 211 -10.93 6.43 19.64
CA TRP A 211 -10.84 4.97 19.63
C TRP A 211 -10.90 4.35 21.03
N ASP A 212 -10.11 4.86 21.97
CA ASP A 212 -10.06 4.34 23.35
C ASP A 212 -11.29 4.71 24.20
N LYS A 213 -12.06 5.71 23.77
CA LYS A 213 -13.34 6.08 24.39
C LYS A 213 -14.49 5.19 23.90
N LEU A 214 -14.32 4.52 22.76
CA LEU A 214 -15.33 3.64 22.18
C LEU A 214 -15.43 2.33 22.96
N SER A 215 -16.66 1.80 23.07
CA SER A 215 -16.85 0.45 23.60
C SER A 215 -16.19 -0.59 22.70
N ARG A 216 -15.76 -1.73 23.29
CA ARG A 216 -15.20 -2.85 22.52
C ARG A 216 -16.12 -3.33 21.40
N PHE A 217 -17.44 -3.27 21.62
CA PHE A 217 -18.41 -3.63 20.60
C PHE A 217 -18.41 -2.62 19.44
N MET A 218 -18.29 -1.32 19.71
CA MET A 218 -18.20 -0.30 18.65
C MET A 218 -16.88 -0.42 17.87
N GLN A 219 -15.75 -0.64 18.56
CA GLN A 219 -14.46 -0.94 17.91
C GLN A 219 -14.58 -2.15 16.96
N PHE A 220 -15.26 -3.21 17.40
CA PHE A 220 -15.54 -4.39 16.57
C PHE A 220 -16.42 -4.05 15.35
N ARG A 221 -17.48 -3.25 15.50
CA ARG A 221 -18.33 -2.81 14.39
C ARG A 221 -17.57 -1.95 13.37
N ILE A 222 -16.69 -1.08 13.84
CA ILE A 222 -15.77 -0.32 12.98
C ILE A 222 -14.88 -1.27 12.18
N ALA A 223 -14.23 -2.23 12.86
CA ALA A 223 -13.39 -3.21 12.20
C ALA A 223 -14.16 -4.05 11.16
N CYS A 224 -15.41 -4.42 11.44
CA CYS A 224 -16.30 -5.10 10.49
C CYS A 224 -16.57 -4.23 9.26
N THR A 225 -16.84 -2.94 9.47
CA THR A 225 -17.09 -2.00 8.38
C THR A 225 -15.84 -1.82 7.51
N LEU A 226 -14.68 -1.62 8.12
CA LEU A 226 -13.40 -1.49 7.42
C LEU A 226 -13.04 -2.76 6.64
N ARG A 227 -13.29 -3.95 7.20
CA ARG A 227 -13.08 -5.22 6.48
C ARG A 227 -13.88 -5.25 5.18
N LEU A 228 -15.14 -4.82 5.20
CA LEU A 228 -15.97 -4.78 4.00
C LEU A 228 -15.52 -3.68 3.02
N TYR A 229 -15.02 -2.55 3.50
CA TYR A 229 -14.43 -1.52 2.64
C TYR A 229 -13.16 -2.04 1.95
N THR A 230 -12.23 -2.65 2.69
CA THR A 230 -11.03 -3.27 2.12
C THR A 230 -11.39 -4.37 1.12
N LYS A 231 -12.44 -5.15 1.37
CA LYS A 231 -12.96 -6.13 0.40
C LYS A 231 -13.45 -5.47 -0.90
N GLN A 232 -14.18 -4.36 -0.81
CA GLN A 232 -14.62 -3.60 -1.99
C GLN A 232 -13.42 -3.08 -2.79
N LEU A 233 -12.44 -2.46 -2.13
CA LEU A 233 -11.22 -1.97 -2.79
C LEU A 233 -10.47 -3.12 -3.49
N ARG A 234 -10.31 -4.26 -2.80
CA ARG A 234 -9.64 -5.44 -3.34
C ARG A 234 -10.34 -6.08 -4.54
N SER A 235 -11.64 -5.86 -4.70
CA SER A 235 -12.38 -6.32 -5.87
C SER A 235 -12.01 -5.55 -7.14
N LEU A 236 -11.42 -4.36 -6.99
CA LEU A 236 -10.93 -3.55 -8.10
C LEU A 236 -9.51 -3.98 -8.44
N THR A 237 -9.32 -4.63 -9.58
CA THR A 237 -8.00 -5.11 -10.04
C THR A 237 -7.44 -4.23 -11.16
N GLY A 238 -6.12 -4.08 -11.20
CA GLY A 238 -5.41 -3.28 -12.20
C GLY A 238 -4.36 -4.10 -12.96
N PRO A 239 -3.99 -3.69 -14.19
CA PRO A 239 -2.98 -4.39 -14.98
C PRO A 239 -1.54 -4.14 -14.49
N ALA A 240 -1.30 -3.02 -13.82
CA ALA A 240 0.00 -2.58 -13.33
C ALA A 240 -0.13 -1.92 -11.96
N PRO A 241 0.92 -1.94 -11.13
CA PRO A 241 0.92 -1.27 -9.83
C PRO A 241 1.18 0.23 -9.95
N GLY A 242 0.77 0.97 -8.93
CA GLY A 242 0.94 2.41 -8.81
C GLY A 242 -0.37 3.19 -8.82
N ALA A 243 -0.23 4.50 -8.68
CA ALA A 243 -1.33 5.45 -8.62
C ALA A 243 -2.01 5.64 -9.98
N LEU A 244 -3.26 6.09 -9.98
CA LEU A 244 -4.10 6.15 -11.19
C LEU A 244 -3.60 7.11 -12.28
N VAL A 245 -2.93 8.21 -11.91
CA VAL A 245 -2.57 9.26 -12.87
C VAL A 245 -1.24 8.99 -13.55
N ASP A 246 -0.19 8.67 -12.78
CA ASP A 246 1.17 8.54 -13.31
C ASP A 246 1.74 7.11 -13.21
N GLY A 247 0.98 6.17 -12.66
CA GLY A 247 1.39 4.77 -12.51
C GLY A 247 2.58 4.57 -11.55
N ARG A 248 2.90 5.58 -10.73
CA ARG A 248 4.02 5.51 -9.80
C ARG A 248 3.57 5.02 -8.42
N VAL A 249 4.50 4.43 -7.69
CA VAL A 249 4.29 3.96 -6.32
C VAL A 249 4.91 4.94 -5.34
N ASN A 250 4.23 5.19 -4.21
CA ASN A 250 4.65 6.12 -3.17
C ASN A 250 3.97 5.80 -1.82
N GLY A 251 4.29 6.59 -0.78
CA GLY A 251 3.71 6.51 0.56
C GLY A 251 4.67 5.91 1.60
N ALA A 252 4.15 5.68 2.81
CA ALA A 252 4.96 5.33 3.99
C ALA A 252 5.81 4.06 3.81
N VAL A 253 5.31 3.05 3.10
CA VAL A 253 6.06 1.81 2.79
C VAL A 253 7.29 2.09 1.91
N PHE A 254 7.25 3.17 1.13
CA PHE A 254 8.27 3.59 0.19
C PHE A 254 9.13 4.75 0.72
N ASP A 255 9.08 5.04 2.03
CA ASP A 255 9.81 6.14 2.67
C ASP A 255 9.49 7.49 2.02
N GLU A 256 8.21 7.71 1.66
CA GLU A 256 7.72 8.89 0.95
C GLU A 256 8.38 9.19 -0.42
N ASN A 257 9.24 8.29 -0.89
CA ASN A 257 9.87 8.37 -2.20
C ASN A 257 8.92 7.85 -3.28
N VAL A 258 9.18 8.27 -4.52
CA VAL A 258 8.36 7.95 -5.68
C VAL A 258 9.13 7.04 -6.63
N TYR A 259 8.60 5.85 -6.93
CA TYR A 259 9.23 4.87 -7.81
C TYR A 259 8.35 4.50 -9.01
N GLY A 260 8.96 3.93 -10.05
CA GLY A 260 8.27 3.56 -11.29
C GLY A 260 8.12 4.72 -12.29
N PRO A 261 7.16 4.65 -13.22
CA PRO A 261 6.09 3.63 -13.31
C PRO A 261 6.62 2.24 -13.67
N PHE A 262 5.91 1.21 -13.22
CA PHE A 262 6.19 -0.18 -13.55
C PHE A 262 5.24 -0.65 -14.65
N THR A 263 5.73 -1.49 -15.56
CA THR A 263 4.93 -1.95 -16.71
C THR A 263 3.86 -2.97 -16.32
N ASP A 264 4.13 -3.74 -15.27
CA ASP A 264 3.33 -4.88 -14.84
C ASP A 264 3.72 -5.30 -13.41
N ALA A 265 2.96 -6.25 -12.86
CA ALA A 265 3.21 -6.83 -11.54
C ALA A 265 4.60 -7.46 -11.38
N GLN A 266 5.19 -8.02 -12.44
CA GLN A 266 6.46 -8.75 -12.37
C GLN A 266 7.66 -7.79 -12.27
N SER A 267 7.64 -6.70 -13.03
CA SER A 267 8.66 -5.65 -12.92
C SER A 267 8.65 -5.00 -11.53
N PHE A 268 7.47 -4.77 -10.95
CA PHE A 268 7.35 -4.28 -9.57
C PHE A 268 7.81 -5.31 -8.54
N ARG A 269 7.42 -6.58 -8.68
CA ARG A 269 7.92 -7.68 -7.85
C ARG A 269 9.45 -7.70 -7.81
N ARG A 270 10.10 -7.67 -8.98
CA ARG A 270 11.57 -7.74 -9.08
C ARG A 270 12.24 -6.55 -8.40
N PHE A 271 11.64 -5.37 -8.51
CA PHE A 271 12.07 -4.19 -7.75
C PHE A 271 11.97 -4.43 -6.24
N CYS A 272 10.81 -4.89 -5.75
CA CYS A 272 10.62 -5.19 -4.33
C CYS A 272 11.58 -6.27 -3.82
N GLU A 273 11.77 -7.36 -4.56
CA GLU A 273 12.72 -8.43 -4.21
C GLU A 273 14.16 -7.92 -4.11
N PHE A 274 14.58 -7.06 -5.04
CA PHE A 274 15.92 -6.46 -5.01
C PHE A 274 16.10 -5.52 -3.82
N VAL A 275 15.13 -4.64 -3.56
CA VAL A 275 15.18 -3.71 -2.42
C VAL A 275 15.17 -4.47 -1.09
N ALA A 276 14.31 -5.50 -0.97
CA ALA A 276 14.29 -6.39 0.20
C ALA A 276 15.62 -7.12 0.38
N PHE A 277 16.23 -7.60 -0.70
CA PHE A 277 17.57 -8.21 -0.62
C PHE A 277 18.61 -7.22 -0.09
N CYS A 278 18.60 -5.96 -0.53
CA CYS A 278 19.52 -4.93 -0.03
C CYS A 278 19.34 -4.63 1.47
N GLY A 279 18.10 -4.59 1.95
CA GLY A 279 17.83 -4.47 3.38
C GLY A 279 18.31 -5.68 4.17
N TRP A 280 18.04 -6.90 3.68
CA TRP A 280 18.55 -8.14 4.29
C TRP A 280 20.09 -8.17 4.33
N LYS A 281 20.76 -7.83 3.21
CA LYS A 281 22.22 -7.75 3.11
C LYS A 281 22.81 -6.87 4.22
N THR A 282 22.19 -5.74 4.50
CA THR A 282 22.62 -4.84 5.57
C THR A 282 22.54 -5.51 6.94
N ARG A 283 21.44 -6.21 7.24
CA ARG A 283 21.26 -6.95 8.50
C ARG A 283 22.30 -8.06 8.65
N VAL A 284 22.58 -8.79 7.56
CA VAL A 284 23.59 -9.86 7.53
C VAL A 284 24.98 -9.31 7.83
N LEU A 285 25.39 -8.24 7.14
CA LEU A 285 26.71 -7.63 7.36
C LEU A 285 26.89 -7.15 8.80
N GLY A 286 25.85 -6.56 9.40
CA GLY A 286 25.84 -6.21 10.82
C GLY A 286 25.96 -7.44 11.73
N ALA A 287 25.19 -8.51 11.45
CA ALA A 287 25.24 -9.74 12.23
C ALA A 287 26.61 -10.44 12.16
N VAL A 288 27.24 -10.48 10.99
CA VAL A 288 28.61 -11.00 10.81
C VAL A 288 29.60 -10.19 11.64
N GLY A 289 29.53 -8.86 11.58
CA GLY A 289 30.41 -7.97 12.36
C GLY A 289 30.25 -8.15 13.87
N ASP A 290 29.03 -8.39 14.34
CA ASP A 290 28.70 -8.58 15.76
C ASP A 290 28.85 -10.04 16.24
N GLY A 291 29.20 -10.99 15.37
CA GLY A 291 29.22 -12.43 15.70
C GLY A 291 27.86 -13.01 16.08
N LYS A 292 26.77 -12.43 15.58
CA LYS A 292 25.38 -12.85 15.84
C LYS A 292 24.90 -13.87 14.81
N ALA A 293 23.81 -14.56 15.14
CA ALA A 293 23.13 -15.46 14.21
C ALA A 293 22.66 -14.71 12.96
N ILE A 294 22.89 -15.30 11.78
CA ILE A 294 22.54 -14.70 10.50
C ILE A 294 21.03 -14.85 10.26
N PRO A 295 20.30 -13.76 9.97
CA PRO A 295 18.88 -13.85 9.67
C PRO A 295 18.65 -14.57 8.32
N PRO A 296 17.61 -15.41 8.21
CA PRO A 296 17.27 -16.04 6.94
C PRO A 296 16.84 -14.98 5.90
N LEU A 297 17.04 -15.29 4.62
CA LEU A 297 16.51 -14.48 3.52
C LEU A 297 15.05 -14.92 3.28
N ALA A 298 14.10 -14.04 3.62
CA ALA A 298 12.68 -14.28 3.37
C ALA A 298 12.37 -14.23 1.87
N CYS A 299 11.68 -15.25 1.36
CA CYS A 299 11.29 -15.35 -0.05
C CYS A 299 9.84 -15.88 -0.14
N PRO A 300 8.86 -15.12 0.38
CA PRO A 300 7.46 -15.57 0.44
C PRO A 300 6.84 -15.67 -0.95
N ASP A 301 5.92 -16.63 -1.12
CA ASP A 301 5.08 -16.74 -2.32
C ASP A 301 3.93 -15.72 -2.28
N LEU A 302 4.28 -14.45 -2.54
CA LEU A 302 3.35 -13.33 -2.53
C LEU A 302 2.45 -13.32 -3.78
N ILE A 303 1.18 -12.95 -3.59
CA ILE A 303 0.29 -12.61 -4.69
C ILE A 303 0.62 -11.19 -5.18
N TRP A 304 1.12 -11.07 -6.40
CA TRP A 304 1.52 -9.79 -6.98
C TRP A 304 0.45 -9.13 -7.86
N THR A 305 -0.68 -9.81 -8.12
CA THR A 305 -1.77 -9.26 -8.94
C THR A 305 -2.28 -7.97 -8.30
N PRO A 306 -2.16 -6.81 -8.96
CA PRO A 306 -2.49 -5.53 -8.34
C PRO A 306 -3.98 -5.39 -8.08
N VAL A 307 -4.30 -5.00 -6.85
CA VAL A 307 -5.64 -4.63 -6.39
C VAL A 307 -5.60 -3.22 -5.85
N PHE A 308 -6.74 -2.52 -5.87
CA PHE A 308 -6.79 -1.16 -5.35
C PHE A 308 -6.68 -1.17 -3.82
N THR A 309 -5.82 -0.32 -3.26
CA THR A 309 -5.62 -0.13 -1.82
C THR A 309 -5.66 1.36 -1.49
N HIS A 310 -6.01 1.67 -0.24
CA HIS A 310 -5.94 3.03 0.29
C HIS A 310 -4.48 3.49 0.45
N GLY A 311 -3.60 2.60 0.92
CA GLY A 311 -2.17 2.87 1.05
C GLY A 311 -1.76 3.69 2.28
N ASP A 312 -2.74 4.28 2.98
CA ASP A 312 -2.54 5.03 4.23
C ASP A 312 -3.74 4.88 5.20
N LEU A 313 -4.29 3.67 5.32
CA LEU A 313 -5.50 3.43 6.14
C LEU A 313 -5.15 3.39 7.64
N ASN A 314 -5.24 4.52 8.32
CA ASN A 314 -4.90 4.63 9.74
C ASN A 314 -5.97 5.40 10.54
N LEU A 315 -5.81 5.48 11.87
CA LEU A 315 -6.80 6.09 12.77
C LEU A 315 -7.08 7.58 12.51
N SER A 316 -6.13 8.35 11.98
CA SER A 316 -6.33 9.79 11.67
C SER A 316 -7.08 9.99 10.35
N ASN A 317 -6.99 9.02 9.43
CA ASN A 317 -7.68 9.02 8.14
C ASN A 317 -9.08 8.39 8.17
N ILE A 318 -9.58 8.01 9.36
CA ILE A 318 -10.92 7.43 9.53
C ILE A 318 -11.74 8.33 10.46
N MET A 319 -12.91 8.76 9.97
CA MET A 319 -13.80 9.64 10.73
C MET A 319 -15.12 8.94 11.05
N LEU A 320 -15.51 9.00 12.33
CA LEU A 320 -16.82 8.56 12.79
C LEU A 320 -17.72 9.78 12.95
N ASP A 321 -18.75 9.89 12.12
CA ASP A 321 -19.69 11.00 12.19
C ASP A 321 -20.64 10.87 13.39
N ARG A 322 -21.32 11.98 13.73
CA ARG A 322 -22.27 12.02 14.87
C ARG A 322 -23.45 11.06 14.75
N ARG A 323 -23.73 10.54 13.56
CA ARG A 323 -24.80 9.58 13.27
C ARG A 323 -24.31 8.13 13.29
N GLY A 324 -23.01 7.92 13.57
CA GLY A 324 -22.38 6.60 13.62
C GLY A 324 -21.97 6.06 12.25
N GLY A 325 -21.94 6.89 11.22
CA GLY A 325 -21.43 6.57 9.90
C GLY A 325 -19.90 6.70 9.82
N LEU A 326 -19.26 5.80 9.08
CA LEU A 326 -17.81 5.72 8.98
C LEU A 326 -17.32 6.21 7.61
N TRP A 327 -16.47 7.24 7.63
CA TRP A 327 -15.87 7.88 6.45
C TRP A 327 -14.39 7.58 6.34
N ILE A 328 -13.92 7.37 5.11
CA ILE A 328 -12.50 7.18 4.79
C ILE A 328 -11.98 8.43 4.09
N MET A 329 -10.99 9.05 4.71
CA MET A 329 -10.38 10.31 4.31
C MET A 329 -9.00 10.08 3.71
N ASP A 330 -8.50 11.09 2.99
CA ASP A 330 -7.14 11.15 2.43
C ASP A 330 -6.73 10.00 1.49
N TRP A 331 -7.07 10.16 0.21
CA TRP A 331 -6.82 9.14 -0.82
C TRP A 331 -5.56 9.43 -1.65
N ALA A 332 -4.64 10.24 -1.11
CA ALA A 332 -3.44 10.68 -1.81
C ALA A 332 -2.47 9.54 -2.15
N ASN A 333 -2.39 8.52 -1.28
CA ASN A 333 -1.50 7.35 -1.43
C ASN A 333 -2.20 6.13 -2.05
N ALA A 334 -3.46 6.30 -2.47
CA ALA A 334 -4.24 5.21 -3.04
C ALA A 334 -3.78 4.83 -4.45
N GLY A 335 -3.86 3.55 -4.77
CA GLY A 335 -3.39 3.00 -6.04
C GLY A 335 -3.52 1.49 -6.12
N PHE A 336 -2.98 0.90 -7.18
CA PHE A 336 -2.94 -0.54 -7.37
C PHE A 336 -1.66 -1.15 -6.80
N TYR A 337 -1.79 -2.14 -5.92
CA TYR A 337 -0.67 -2.77 -5.23
C TYR A 337 -0.96 -4.25 -4.95
N PRO A 338 0.03 -5.06 -4.56
CA PRO A 338 -0.21 -6.42 -4.08
C PRO A 338 -1.27 -6.44 -2.96
N PRO A 339 -2.12 -7.47 -2.85
CA PRO A 339 -3.19 -7.50 -1.85
C PRO A 339 -2.71 -7.35 -0.41
N THR A 340 -1.49 -7.78 -0.10
CA THR A 340 -0.87 -7.63 1.23
C THR A 340 -0.59 -6.17 1.59
N MET A 341 -0.50 -5.27 0.61
CA MET A 341 -0.01 -3.90 0.78
C MET A 341 -0.80 -3.11 1.82
N GLU A 342 -2.14 -3.22 1.86
CA GLU A 342 -2.95 -2.52 2.86
C GLU A 342 -2.54 -2.91 4.30
N SER A 343 -2.34 -4.21 4.55
CA SER A 343 -1.93 -4.71 5.88
C SER A 343 -0.51 -4.28 6.24
N ILE A 344 0.38 -4.18 5.26
CA ILE A 344 1.75 -3.72 5.47
C ILE A 344 1.79 -2.21 5.70
N ALA A 345 1.02 -1.42 4.95
CA ALA A 345 0.89 0.02 5.14
C ALA A 345 0.33 0.35 6.53
N MET A 346 -0.78 -0.29 6.93
CA MET A 346 -1.33 -0.16 8.29
C MET A 346 -0.27 -0.40 9.36
N ARG A 347 0.50 -1.49 9.23
CA ARG A 347 1.58 -1.84 10.17
C ARG A 347 2.68 -0.78 10.20
N GLN A 348 3.14 -0.33 9.03
CA GLN A 348 4.19 0.68 8.91
C GLN A 348 3.80 1.96 9.64
N ILE A 349 2.54 2.39 9.50
CA ILE A 349 2.04 3.58 10.19
C ILE A 349 1.89 3.32 11.69
N ASP A 350 1.26 2.22 12.09
CA ASP A 350 0.88 1.94 13.47
C ASP A 350 2.03 1.54 14.40
N GLU A 351 3.04 0.87 13.86
CA GLU A 351 4.14 0.26 14.63
C GLU A 351 5.47 0.99 14.45
N ILE A 352 5.63 1.80 13.41
CA ILE A 352 6.89 2.46 13.10
C ILE A 352 6.73 3.98 13.13
N VAL A 353 5.72 4.55 12.44
CA VAL A 353 5.53 6.00 12.41
C VAL A 353 4.89 6.52 13.70
N HIS A 354 3.84 5.86 14.21
CA HIS A 354 3.08 6.25 15.40
C HIS A 354 3.14 5.19 16.51
N ALA A 355 4.31 4.60 16.72
CA ALA A 355 4.50 3.48 17.66
C ALA A 355 4.05 3.78 19.09
N GLU A 356 4.13 5.04 19.52
CA GLU A 356 3.77 5.48 20.88
C GLU A 356 2.29 5.88 21.00
N ASP A 357 1.66 6.31 19.91
CA ASP A 357 0.33 6.94 19.94
C ASP A 357 -0.81 5.99 19.56
N VAL A 358 -0.51 4.87 18.89
CA VAL A 358 -1.54 3.95 18.40
C VAL A 358 -1.94 2.91 19.46
N PRO A 359 -3.24 2.83 19.84
CA PRO A 359 -3.70 1.89 20.84
C PRO A 359 -3.47 0.42 20.45
N PRO A 360 -3.01 -0.46 21.37
CA PRO A 360 -2.81 -1.88 21.07
C PRO A 360 -4.07 -2.61 20.60
N SER A 361 -5.25 -2.13 20.98
CA SER A 361 -6.54 -2.65 20.54
C SER A 361 -6.79 -2.45 19.05
N TRP A 362 -6.31 -1.34 18.46
CA TRP A 362 -6.39 -1.08 17.03
C TRP A 362 -5.49 -2.04 16.24
N ARG A 363 -4.23 -2.19 16.65
CA ARG A 363 -3.25 -3.10 16.00
C ARG A 363 -3.77 -4.53 15.88
N ARG A 364 -4.54 -5.01 16.87
CA ARG A 364 -5.14 -6.35 16.88
C ARG A 364 -6.17 -6.57 15.78
N TYR A 365 -6.82 -5.52 15.27
CA TYR A 365 -7.80 -5.64 14.19
C TYR A 365 -7.19 -5.62 12.80
N ARG A 366 -5.89 -5.32 12.65
CA ARG A 366 -5.21 -5.24 11.34
C ARG A 366 -5.45 -6.48 10.47
N SER A 367 -5.20 -7.68 11.00
CA SER A 367 -5.38 -8.92 10.24
C SER A 367 -6.85 -9.20 9.90
N PHE A 368 -7.78 -8.75 10.75
CA PHE A 368 -9.21 -8.87 10.48
C PHE A 368 -9.67 -7.88 9.38
N ILE A 369 -9.14 -6.66 9.37
CA ILE A 369 -9.50 -5.59 8.43
C ILE A 369 -8.84 -5.81 7.06
N ALA A 370 -7.51 -5.98 7.08
CA ALA A 370 -6.66 -6.01 5.91
C ALA A 370 -6.07 -7.40 5.62
N GLY A 371 -6.55 -8.46 6.26
CA GLY A 371 -6.08 -9.82 6.01
C GLY A 371 -4.80 -10.17 6.76
N GLU A 372 -4.61 -11.46 6.98
CA GLU A 372 -3.45 -11.99 7.68
C GLU A 372 -2.20 -11.92 6.80
N THR A 373 -1.06 -11.69 7.45
CA THR A 373 0.27 -11.72 6.84
C THR A 373 1.11 -12.71 7.62
N SER A 374 1.75 -13.62 6.90
CA SER A 374 2.65 -14.62 7.46
C SER A 374 3.92 -13.95 7.98
N ARG A 375 4.62 -14.64 8.89
CA ARG A 375 5.90 -14.17 9.41
C ARG A 375 6.93 -13.91 8.31
N GLU A 376 6.93 -14.73 7.26
CA GLU A 376 7.87 -14.58 6.14
C GLU A 376 7.56 -13.35 5.29
N GLU A 377 6.27 -13.07 5.02
CA GLU A 377 5.84 -11.84 4.35
C GLU A 377 6.23 -10.60 5.15
N GLU A 378 6.03 -10.63 6.46
CA GLU A 378 6.39 -9.53 7.36
C GLU A 378 7.92 -9.30 7.42
N GLU A 379 8.72 -10.37 7.34
CA GLU A 379 10.17 -10.27 7.25
C GLU A 379 10.62 -9.74 5.89
N PHE A 380 9.98 -10.17 4.80
CA PHE A 380 10.24 -9.64 3.46
C PHE A 380 9.99 -8.13 3.39
N TRP A 381 8.81 -7.67 3.84
CA TRP A 381 8.47 -6.25 3.82
C TRP A 381 9.29 -5.44 4.84
N GLY A 382 9.66 -6.02 5.99
CA GLY A 382 10.60 -5.38 6.92
C GLY A 382 12.01 -5.22 6.35
N ASN A 383 12.47 -6.18 5.55
CA ASN A 383 13.70 -6.02 4.78
C ASN A 383 13.54 -4.96 3.68
N PHE A 384 12.38 -4.91 3.00
CA PHE A 384 12.10 -3.89 1.99
C PHE A 384 12.16 -2.48 2.59
N THR A 385 11.44 -2.21 3.68
CA THR A 385 11.41 -0.87 4.31
C THR A 385 12.78 -0.50 4.89
N GLY A 386 13.53 -1.46 5.43
CA GLY A 386 14.93 -1.27 5.83
C GLY A 386 15.93 -1.10 4.67
N GLY A 387 15.52 -1.38 3.43
CA GLY A 387 16.33 -1.19 2.23
C GLY A 387 15.97 0.08 1.46
N VAL A 388 14.68 0.41 1.38
CA VAL A 388 14.12 1.41 0.46
C VAL A 388 14.66 2.83 0.69
N PHE A 389 14.89 3.23 1.95
CA PHE A 389 15.44 4.55 2.27
C PHE A 389 16.85 4.79 1.70
N ARG A 390 17.55 3.74 1.29
CA ARG A 390 18.90 3.80 0.70
C ARG A 390 18.87 3.99 -0.82
N PHE A 391 17.69 4.02 -1.42
CA PHE A 391 17.47 4.23 -2.84
C PHE A 391 16.88 5.62 -3.07
N PRO A 392 17.71 6.69 -3.09
CA PRO A 392 17.19 8.00 -3.43
C PRO A 392 16.63 7.99 -4.86
N THR A 393 15.52 8.70 -5.07
CA THR A 393 14.87 8.92 -6.38
C THR A 393 15.80 9.49 -7.46
N SER A 394 17.01 9.92 -7.09
CA SER A 394 18.08 10.39 -7.97
C SER A 394 18.88 9.29 -8.68
N GLN A 395 18.72 8.00 -8.35
CA GLN A 395 19.21 6.90 -9.20
C GLN A 395 18.27 6.68 -10.41
N ARG A 396 18.09 7.74 -11.20
CA ARG A 396 17.70 7.62 -12.60
C ARG A 396 18.92 7.03 -13.32
N TYR A 397 18.70 6.03 -14.17
CA TYR A 397 19.72 5.34 -14.98
C TYR A 397 20.52 4.24 -14.27
N MET A 398 19.92 3.05 -14.15
CA MET A 398 20.63 1.78 -14.34
C MET A 398 19.83 0.84 -15.22
#